data_AF-A0A3D0J7V6-F1
#
_entry.id   AF-A0A3D0J7V6-F1
#
_cell.length_a   1.000
_cell.length_b   1.000
_cell.length_c   1.000
_cell.angle_alpha   90.00
_cell.angle_beta   90.00
_cell.angle_gamma   90.00
#
_symmetry.space_group_name_H-M   'P 1'
#
loop_
_entity.id
_entity.type
_entity.pdbx_description
1 polymer ?
#
loop_
_entity_poly.entity_id
_entity_poly.type
_entity_poly.pdbx_seq_one_letter_code
_entity_poly.pdbx_strand_id
1 'polypeptide(L)' 'MGQKKMIGEIMVSLGHVSLEQINQARRSQMDNSAKRLGECLVDLGYITNEDVNRALDIQRME' A
#
# COMPACT_ATOMS: atom_id res chain seq x y z
N MET A 1 -16.89 -3.68 -13.53
CA MET A 1 -16.63 -3.50 -12.09
C MET A 1 -15.40 -2.63 -12.00
N GLY A 2 -15.55 -1.32 -11.74
CA GLY A 2 -14.40 -0.40 -11.69
C GLY A 2 -13.56 -0.72 -10.47
N GLN A 3 -12.61 -1.64 -10.61
CA GLN A 3 -11.60 -1.86 -9.59
C GLN A 3 -10.73 -0.61 -9.59
N LYS A 4 -11.02 0.35 -8.69
CA LYS A 4 -10.04 1.37 -8.32
C LYS A 4 -8.77 0.61 -7.98
N LYS A 5 -7.69 0.86 -8.74
CA LYS A 5 -6.39 0.26 -8.47
C LYS A 5 -6.07 0.43 -7.00
N MET A 6 -5.77 -0.69 -6.35
CA MET A 6 -5.43 -0.66 -4.94
C MET A 6 -4.05 -0.04 -4.81
N ILE A 7 -3.82 0.75 -3.76
CA ILE A 7 -2.53 1.40 -3.55
C ILE A 7 -1.35 0.40 -3.51
N GLY A 8 -1.63 -0.84 -3.08
CA GLY A 8 -0.67 -1.93 -3.11
C GLY A 8 -0.21 -2.29 -4.52
N GLU A 9 -1.10 -2.30 -5.52
CA GLU A 9 -0.73 -2.57 -6.91
C GLU A 9 0.05 -1.40 -7.52
N ILE A 10 -0.35 -0.17 -7.20
CA ILE A 10 0.39 1.03 -7.61
C ILE A 10 1.81 0.99 -7.06
N MET A 11 1.99 0.66 -5.78
CA MET A 11 3.32 0.59 -5.16
C MET A 11 4.18 -0.57 -5.67
N VAL A 12 3.57 -1.71 -6.01
CA VAL A 12 4.30 -2.80 -6.70
C VAL A 12 4.74 -2.34 -8.08
N SER A 13 3.87 -1.66 -8.82
CA SER A 13 4.18 -1.16 -10.16
C SER A 13 5.24 -0.05 -10.17
N LEU A 14 5.32 0.73 -9.09
CA LEU A 14 6.37 1.73 -8.88
C LEU A 14 7.70 1.11 -8.41
N GLY A 15 7.72 -0.17 -8.06
CA GLY A 15 8.92 -0.87 -7.57
C GLY A 15 9.28 -0.53 -6.11
N HIS A 16 8.41 0.14 -5.37
CA HIS A 16 8.63 0.49 -3.96
C HIS A 16 8.40 -0.70 -3.01
N VAL A 17 7.53 -1.65 -3.40
CA VAL A 17 7.21 -2.83 -2.58
C VAL A 17 7.09 -4.09 -3.42
N SER A 18 7.44 -5.22 -2.82
CA SER A 18 7.26 -6.55 -3.40
C SER A 18 5.93 -7.18 -2.97
N LEU A 19 5.45 -8.16 -3.75
CA LEU A 19 4.26 -8.96 -3.43
C LEU A 19 4.32 -9.61 -2.04
N GLU A 20 5.52 -9.98 -1.59
CA GLU A 20 5.73 -10.57 -0.26
C GLU A 20 5.49 -9.54 0.86
N GLN A 21 6.01 -8.32 0.70
CA GLN A 21 5.79 -7.20 1.62
C GLN A 21 4.31 -6.78 1.66
N ILE A 22 3.64 -6.79 0.50
CA ILE A 22 2.19 -6.57 0.42
C ILE A 22 1.43 -7.65 1.21
N ASN A 23 1.81 -8.92 1.07
CA ASN A 23 1.18 -10.00 1.82
C ASN A 23 1.39 -9.84 3.33
N GLN A 24 2.58 -9.44 3.75
CA GLN A 24 2.90 -9.22 5.16
C GLN A 24 2.12 -8.03 5.74
N ALA A 25 2.07 -6.90 5.04
CA ALA A 25 1.22 -5.77 5.40
C ALA A 25 -0.26 -6.13 5.43
N ARG A 26 -0.73 -6.97 4.50
CA ARG A 26 -2.12 -7.44 4.44
C ARG A 26 -2.46 -8.33 5.63
N ARG A 27 -1.52 -9.18 6.10
CA ARG A 27 -1.69 -9.94 7.34
C ARG A 27 -1.82 -9.01 8.55
N SER A 28 -0.96 -8.00 8.67
CA SER A 28 -1.05 -6.99 9.73
C SER A 28 -2.37 -6.20 9.67
N GLN A 29 -2.86 -5.92 8.47
CA GLN A 29 -4.16 -5.26 8.25
C GLN A 29 -5.35 -6.14 8.63
N MET A 30 -5.25 -7.46 8.48
CA MET A 30 -6.31 -8.38 8.93
C MET A 30 -6.43 -8.38 10.46
N ASP A 31 -5.29 -8.30 11.16
CA ASP A 31 -5.23 -8.19 12.61
C ASP A 31 -5.75 -6.82 13.10
N ASN A 32 -5.48 -5.75 12.33
CA ASN A 32 -5.95 -4.39 12.58
C ASN A 32 -6.72 -3.82 11.38
N SER A 33 -8.01 -4.17 11.28
CA SER A 33 -8.89 -3.72 10.18
C SER A 33 -9.09 -2.20 10.10
N ALA A 34 -8.68 -1.44 11.12
CA ALA A 34 -8.70 0.02 11.10
C ALA A 34 -7.51 0.63 10.33
N LYS A 35 -6.37 -0.08 10.24
CA LYS A 35 -5.18 0.42 9.55
C LYS A 35 -5.32 0.22 8.04
N ARG A 36 -4.82 1.15 7.24
CA ARG A 36 -4.72 0.97 5.78
C ARG A 36 -3.47 0.18 5.40
N LEU A 37 -3.49 -0.49 4.25
CA LEU A 37 -2.33 -1.21 3.72
C LEU A 37 -1.07 -0.34 3.64
N GLY A 38 -1.21 0.91 3.18
CA GLY A 38 -0.10 1.88 3.13
C GLY A 38 0.50 2.18 4.51
N GLU A 39 -0.35 2.32 5.54
CA GLU A 39 0.14 2.53 6.91
C GLU A 39 0.84 1.29 7.46
N CYS A 40 0.32 0.09 7.17
CA CYS A 40 1.01 -1.15 7.55
C CYS A 40 2.38 -1.28 6.86
N LEU A 41 2.51 -0.88 5.60
CA LEU A 41 3.80 -0.90 4.89
C LEU A 41 4.81 0.08 5.49
N VAL A 42 4.35 1.24 5.98
CA VAL A 42 5.19 2.21 6.71
C VAL A 42 5.58 1.70 8.09
N ASP A 43 4.62 1.13 8.82
CA ASP A 43 4.81 0.53 10.16
C ASP A 43 5.83 -0.62 10.11
N LEU A 44 5.81 -1.41 9.03
CA LEU A 44 6.77 -2.47 8.75
C LEU A 44 8.12 -1.97 8.21
N GLY A 45 8.27 -0.66 7.94
CA GLY A 45 9.50 -0.06 7.45
C GLY A 45 9.85 -0.36 5.99
N TYR A 46 8.88 -0.83 5.19
CA TYR A 46 9.12 -1.13 3.77
C TYR A 46 9.09 0.10 2.88
N ILE A 47 8.35 1.12 3.28
CA ILE A 47 8.21 2.39 2.56
C ILE A 47 8.12 3.55 3.54
N THR A 48 8.25 4.76 3.02
CA THR A 48 8.05 5.99 3.80
C THR A 48 6.64 6.54 3.62
N ASN A 49 6.27 7.47 4.50
CA ASN A 49 5.02 8.23 4.37
C ASN A 49 4.97 9.06 3.06
N GLU A 50 6.12 9.48 2.52
CA GLU A 50 6.19 10.15 1.23
C GLU A 50 5.81 9.22 0.08
N ASP A 51 6.32 7.98 0.08
CA ASP A 51 5.98 6.98 -0.94
C ASP A 51 4.48 6.65 -0.91
N VAL A 52 3.89 6.53 0.28
CA VAL A 52 2.44 6.37 0.45
C VAL A 52 1.68 7.55 -0.12
N ASN A 53 2.08 8.78 0.20
CA ASN A 53 1.41 9.98 -0.31
C ASN A 53 1.48 10.06 -1.84
N ARG A 54 2.63 9.71 -2.43
CA ARG A 54 2.80 9.68 -3.88
C ARG A 54 1.89 8.65 -4.53
N ALA A 55 1.81 7.45 -3.96
CA ALA A 55 0.91 6.41 -4.45
C ALA A 55 -0.57 6.77 -4.25
N LEU A 56 -0.93 7.49 -3.17
CA LEU A 56 -2.27 8.02 -2.93
C LEU A 56 -2.65 9.11 -3.93
N ASP A 57 -1.71 9.98 -4.29
CA ASP A 57 -1.92 11.03 -5.28
C ASP A 57 -2.23 10.42 -6.65
N ILE A 58 -1.41 9.44 -7.08
CA ILE A 58 -1.65 8.67 -8.31
C ILE A 58 -3.02 7.97 -8.27
N GLN A 59 -3.38 7.34 -7.14
CA GLN A 59 -4.68 6.67 -6.98
C GLN A 59 -5.86 7.64 -7.10
N ARG A 60 -5.70 8.90 -6.66
CA ARG A 60 -6.75 9.93 -6.75
C ARG A 60 -6.88 10.53 -8.14
N MET A 61 -5.82 10.48 -8.95
CA MET A 61 -5.80 11.00 -10.32
C MET A 61 -6.42 10.03 -11.35
N GLU A 62 -6.64 8.76 -10.98
CA GLU A 62 -7.34 7.75 -11.81
C GLU A 62 -8.86 7.72 -11.62
#